data_AF-A0A4Y2KMF4-F1
#
_entry.id   AF-A0A4Y2KMF4-F1
#
_cell.length_a   1.000
_cell.length_b   1.000
_cell.length_c   1.000
_cell.angle_alpha   90.00
_cell.angle_beta   90.00
_cell.angle_gamma   90.00
#
_symmetry.space_group_name_H-M   'P 1'
#
loop_
_entity.id
_entity.type
_entity.pdbx_description
1 polymer ?
#
loop_
_entity_poly.entity_id
_entity_poly.type
_entity_poly.pdbx_seq_one_letter_code
_entity_poly.pdbx_strand_id
1 'polypeptide(L)'
;MSSEAKRTSKVIMLNVVDENFKVEVFQKFSSWNKLKRIVAYCLRFVKNCSLATCQRKRSFLTTAELNEAEKCIVKFIQRDHFSMEIFYLSASKQLPSNNKIIPLTPFYDDSGIIRVGGRLKNSMLTESQKHPILLPKTDHVVNLIITDYHLKLLHADPQLIQAALREKFWILSARDAVRRVVRKCIPCFRNRPKLAEQIMGELPKSRVCPSSVFHRTGLDFACPFLIRSSKGRGSRNTKCYICVFVCFTTKAVHLEVVSDLTSGAFIACLKRFVARRGRPSEIFCDRGTNFYGASRDLRKEFSQLMKDKSIYQFLTTENINRRFNPPASPHFGGLWESVVKSFKFHLKRVIGTASVTFEELATITSQIEACLNSRPLSGISNDPNDLSALTPGHFLIGKPLTAIPQVPIPDNLHLCNRWRMIQRMIQHFWNRWSNEYLTKLQSRPKWRTLQPDIKVGDLVLIKHENLAPLQWRLGRIVKTFPGGDNRVRVVELKTESGKLLRPISKLCKLPIT
;
A
#
# COMPACT_ATOMS: atom_id res chain seq x y z
N MET A 1 -45.05 -76.40 28.90
CA MET A 1 -43.77 -75.78 29.35
C MET A 1 -43.04 -75.27 28.12
N SER A 2 -42.97 -73.95 27.93
CA SER A 2 -42.21 -73.32 26.85
C SER A 2 -41.35 -72.22 27.47
N SER A 3 -40.06 -72.51 27.64
CA SER A 3 -39.06 -71.62 28.22
C SER A 3 -38.71 -70.52 27.23
N GLU A 4 -39.17 -69.30 27.51
CA GLU A 4 -38.83 -68.10 26.77
C GLU A 4 -37.36 -67.72 27.02
N ALA A 5 -36.50 -67.95 26.02
CA ALA A 5 -35.09 -67.61 26.08
C ALA A 5 -34.90 -66.08 26.03
N LYS A 6 -34.64 -65.46 27.17
CA LYS A 6 -34.22 -64.05 27.26
C LYS A 6 -32.91 -63.85 26.49
N ARG A 7 -32.99 -63.20 25.32
CA ARG A 7 -31.80 -62.69 24.60
C ARG A 7 -31.10 -61.64 25.46
N THR A 8 -29.94 -62.00 26.00
CA THR A 8 -29.03 -61.07 26.69
C THR A 8 -28.15 -60.36 25.66
N SER A 9 -28.54 -59.15 25.26
CA SER A 9 -27.72 -58.31 24.40
C SER A 9 -26.57 -57.69 25.20
N LYS A 10 -25.34 -58.19 25.01
CA LYS A 10 -24.12 -57.52 25.50
C LYS A 10 -23.79 -56.34 24.60
N VAL A 11 -23.92 -55.12 25.12
CA VAL A 11 -23.43 -53.91 24.45
C VAL A 11 -21.91 -53.83 24.67
N ILE A 12 -21.14 -54.02 23.61
CA ILE A 12 -19.68 -53.87 23.63
C ILE A 12 -19.35 -52.43 23.22
N MET A 13 -18.80 -51.63 24.15
CA MET A 13 -18.27 -50.30 23.87
C MET A 13 -16.83 -50.44 23.35
N LEU A 14 -16.64 -50.29 22.03
CA LEU A 14 -15.34 -50.19 21.40
C LEU A 14 -14.82 -48.74 21.52
N ASN A 15 -13.73 -48.55 22.26
CA ASN A 15 -13.09 -47.26 22.42
C ASN A 15 -12.04 -47.08 21.31
N VAL A 16 -12.46 -46.59 20.15
CA VAL A 16 -11.53 -46.28 19.04
C VAL A 16 -10.91 -44.92 19.32
N VAL A 17 -9.61 -44.90 19.64
CA VAL A 17 -8.82 -43.67 19.73
C VAL A 17 -8.41 -43.29 18.31
N ASP A 18 -9.26 -42.52 17.64
CA ASP A 18 -8.93 -41.98 16.32
C ASP A 18 -8.16 -40.65 16.48
N GLU A 19 -6.88 -40.66 16.09
CA GLU A 19 -6.03 -39.47 16.07
C GLU A 19 -6.56 -38.38 15.12
N ASN A 20 -7.40 -38.74 14.13
CA ASN A 20 -7.98 -37.80 13.15
C ASN A 20 -9.32 -37.17 13.57
N PHE A 21 -9.90 -37.57 14.70
CA PHE A 21 -11.21 -37.09 15.16
C PHE A 21 -11.33 -35.54 15.18
N LYS A 22 -10.24 -34.84 15.51
CA LYS A 22 -10.18 -33.38 15.53
C LYS A 22 -10.38 -32.75 14.15
N VAL A 23 -9.73 -33.32 13.13
CA VAL A 23 -9.80 -32.86 11.74
C VAL A 23 -11.17 -33.19 11.17
N GLU A 24 -11.66 -34.38 11.45
CA GLU A 24 -12.92 -34.86 10.88
C GLU A 24 -14.16 -34.21 11.49
N VAL A 25 -14.10 -33.79 12.76
CA VAL A 25 -15.27 -33.24 13.47
C VAL A 25 -15.11 -31.75 13.72
N PHE A 26 -14.02 -31.29 14.36
CA PHE A 26 -13.95 -29.89 14.81
C PHE A 26 -13.57 -28.91 13.69
N GLN A 27 -12.69 -29.31 12.76
CA GLN A 27 -12.23 -28.41 11.69
C GLN A 27 -13.29 -28.13 10.62
N LYS A 28 -14.32 -28.98 10.48
CA LYS A 28 -15.41 -28.79 9.51
C LYS A 28 -16.37 -27.65 9.86
N PHE A 29 -16.36 -27.18 11.11
CA PHE A 29 -17.29 -26.14 11.55
C PHE A 29 -16.71 -24.73 11.43
N SER A 30 -17.52 -23.81 10.93
CA SER A 30 -17.21 -22.37 10.84
C SER A 30 -17.87 -21.53 11.95
N SER A 31 -18.64 -22.15 12.84
CA SER A 31 -19.39 -21.48 13.91
C SER A 31 -19.24 -22.20 15.25
N TRP A 32 -18.85 -21.44 16.27
CA TRP A 32 -18.73 -21.92 17.65
C TRP A 32 -20.06 -22.47 18.20
N ASN A 33 -21.16 -21.74 18.00
CA ASN A 33 -22.47 -22.18 18.50
C ASN A 33 -22.97 -23.44 17.77
N LYS A 34 -22.70 -23.57 16.47
CA LYS A 34 -23.04 -24.79 15.72
C LYS A 34 -22.25 -26.00 16.21
N LEU A 35 -20.94 -25.84 16.41
CA LEU A 35 -20.08 -26.89 16.97
C LEU A 35 -20.59 -27.33 18.35
N LYS A 36 -20.84 -26.37 19.27
CA LYS A 36 -21.36 -26.69 20.61
C LYS A 36 -22.68 -27.46 20.58
N ARG A 37 -23.63 -27.05 19.73
CA ARG A 37 -24.94 -27.73 19.61
C ARG A 37 -24.80 -29.16 19.09
N ILE A 38 -23.93 -29.37 18.10
CA ILE A 38 -23.71 -30.70 17.53
C ILE A 38 -23.06 -31.62 18.56
N VAL A 39 -22.02 -31.16 19.25
CA VAL A 39 -21.40 -31.94 20.34
C VAL A 39 -22.42 -32.22 21.45
N ALA A 40 -23.29 -31.26 21.80
CA ALA A 40 -24.36 -31.49 22.78
C ALA A 40 -25.34 -32.57 22.33
N TYR A 41 -25.73 -32.60 21.05
CA TYR A 41 -26.57 -33.68 20.51
C TYR A 41 -25.85 -35.03 20.51
N CYS A 42 -24.56 -35.08 20.17
CA CYS A 42 -23.76 -36.31 20.26
C CYS A 42 -23.71 -36.84 21.70
N LEU A 43 -23.43 -35.99 22.68
CA LEU A 43 -23.41 -36.37 24.09
C LEU A 43 -24.79 -36.84 24.58
N ARG A 44 -25.86 -36.15 24.16
CA ARG A 44 -27.23 -36.57 24.47
C ARG A 44 -27.55 -37.93 23.85
N PHE A 45 -27.15 -38.17 22.61
CA PHE A 45 -27.36 -39.45 21.94
C PHE A 45 -26.71 -40.58 22.74
N VAL A 46 -25.44 -40.42 23.11
CA VAL A 46 -24.70 -41.39 23.94
C VAL A 46 -25.43 -41.63 25.26
N LYS A 47 -25.88 -40.59 25.97
CA LYS A 47 -26.66 -40.73 27.22
C LYS A 47 -28.01 -41.42 26.99
N ASN A 48 -28.70 -41.14 25.89
CA ASN A 48 -29.99 -41.75 25.58
C ASN A 48 -29.85 -43.24 25.22
N CYS A 49 -28.71 -43.67 24.66
CA CYS A 49 -28.44 -45.07 24.37
C CYS A 49 -28.38 -45.93 25.64
N SER A 50 -27.91 -45.37 26.76
CA SER A 50 -27.88 -46.05 28.07
C SER A 50 -29.18 -45.95 28.87
N LEU A 51 -30.19 -45.22 28.38
CA LEU A 51 -31.45 -44.99 29.10
C LEU A 51 -32.62 -45.75 28.47
N ALA A 52 -33.59 -46.14 29.32
CA ALA A 52 -34.86 -46.69 28.90
C ALA A 52 -35.63 -45.69 28.02
N THR A 53 -36.42 -46.19 27.05
CA THR A 53 -37.06 -45.35 26.02
C THR A 53 -37.90 -44.20 26.59
N CYS A 54 -38.57 -44.42 27.73
CA CYS A 54 -39.39 -43.43 28.44
C CYS A 54 -38.58 -42.30 29.10
N GLN A 55 -37.28 -42.52 29.37
CA GLN A 55 -36.38 -41.54 30.01
C GLN A 55 -35.52 -40.78 28.99
N ARG A 56 -35.62 -41.11 27.70
CA ARG A 56 -34.82 -40.48 26.64
C ARG A 56 -35.26 -39.04 26.42
N LYS A 57 -34.29 -38.11 26.47
CA LYS A 57 -34.55 -36.70 26.18
C LYS A 57 -34.68 -36.48 24.67
N ARG A 58 -35.86 -36.02 24.22
CA ARG A 58 -36.16 -35.73 22.81
C ARG A 58 -36.51 -34.26 22.52
N SER A 59 -36.62 -33.43 23.56
CA SER A 59 -36.97 -32.00 23.47
C SER A 59 -35.77 -31.14 23.02
N PHE A 60 -35.90 -29.81 23.06
CA PHE A 60 -34.81 -28.88 22.72
C PHE A 60 -33.57 -29.05 23.61
N LEU A 61 -32.41 -28.58 23.13
CA LEU A 61 -31.17 -28.57 23.91
C LEU A 61 -31.29 -27.61 25.09
N THR A 62 -30.89 -28.08 26.27
CA THR A 62 -30.83 -27.28 27.49
C THR A 62 -29.49 -26.54 27.61
N THR A 63 -29.46 -25.46 28.40
CA THR A 63 -28.22 -24.73 28.72
C THR A 63 -27.19 -25.62 29.42
N ALA A 64 -27.64 -26.56 30.26
CA ALA A 64 -26.79 -27.55 30.90
C ALA A 64 -26.06 -28.45 29.88
N GLU A 65 -26.76 -28.94 28.87
CA GLU A 65 -26.15 -29.76 27.81
C GLU A 65 -25.18 -28.96 26.93
N LEU A 66 -25.47 -27.67 26.68
CA LEU A 66 -24.54 -26.79 25.97
C LEU A 66 -23.28 -26.50 26.78
N ASN A 67 -23.41 -26.31 28.10
CA ASN A 67 -22.27 -26.12 29.00
C ASN A 67 -21.44 -27.40 29.12
N GLU A 68 -22.07 -28.58 29.15
CA GLU A 68 -21.38 -29.87 29.15
C GLU A 68 -20.63 -30.12 27.84
N ALA A 69 -21.25 -29.80 26.71
CA ALA A 69 -20.61 -29.87 25.40
C ALA A 69 -19.42 -28.91 25.30
N GLU A 70 -19.55 -27.69 25.81
CA GLU A 70 -18.46 -26.73 25.87
C GLU A 70 -17.28 -27.25 26.70
N LYS A 71 -17.55 -27.79 27.90
CA LYS A 71 -16.52 -28.44 28.74
C LYS A 71 -15.84 -29.59 28.00
N CYS A 72 -16.60 -30.43 27.30
CA CYS A 72 -16.06 -31.55 26.53
C CYS A 72 -15.09 -31.07 25.42
N ILE A 73 -15.49 -30.04 24.66
CA ILE A 73 -14.65 -29.46 23.60
C ILE A 73 -13.37 -28.86 24.19
N VAL A 74 -13.48 -28.12 25.29
CA VAL A 74 -12.32 -27.52 25.98
C VAL A 74 -11.36 -28.61 26.46
N LYS A 75 -11.86 -29.68 27.10
CA LYS A 75 -11.03 -30.81 27.53
C LYS A 75 -10.25 -31.41 26.38
N PHE A 76 -10.91 -31.57 25.23
CA PHE A 76 -10.26 -32.10 24.04
C PHE A 76 -9.11 -31.19 23.57
N ILE A 77 -9.34 -29.87 23.49
CA ILE A 77 -8.30 -28.90 23.12
C ILE A 77 -7.15 -28.92 24.13
N GLN A 78 -7.44 -29.00 25.43
CA GLN A 78 -6.41 -29.03 26.45
C GLN A 78 -5.61 -30.33 26.44
N ARG A 79 -6.24 -31.48 26.17
CA ARG A 79 -5.52 -32.75 25.99
C ARG A 79 -4.54 -32.70 24.83
N ASP A 80 -4.91 -32.03 23.75
CA ASP A 80 -4.08 -31.91 22.56
C ASP A 80 -2.89 -30.94 22.75
N HIS A 81 -3.12 -29.79 23.38
CA HIS A 81 -2.10 -28.74 23.51
C HIS A 81 -1.36 -28.70 24.85
N PHE A 82 -1.91 -29.31 25.89
CA PHE A 82 -1.41 -29.24 27.27
C PHE A 82 -1.34 -30.63 27.93
N SER A 83 -1.04 -31.69 27.16
CA SER A 83 -1.01 -33.08 27.63
C SER A 83 -0.07 -33.28 28.82
N MET A 84 1.13 -32.70 28.76
CA MET A 84 2.12 -32.73 29.84
C MET A 84 1.59 -32.01 31.09
N GLU A 85 1.05 -30.81 30.93
CA GLU A 85 0.51 -30.03 32.03
C GLU A 85 -0.66 -30.73 32.71
N ILE A 86 -1.53 -31.38 31.93
CA ILE A 86 -2.62 -32.20 32.47
C ILE A 86 -2.04 -33.31 33.34
N PHE A 87 -1.03 -34.05 32.87
CA PHE A 87 -0.42 -35.15 33.62
C PHE A 87 0.13 -34.71 34.98
N TYR A 88 0.84 -33.58 35.03
CA TYR A 88 1.38 -33.04 36.30
C TYR A 88 0.27 -32.51 37.20
N LEU A 89 -0.65 -31.70 36.67
CA LEU A 89 -1.67 -31.03 37.46
C LEU A 89 -2.76 -32.00 37.96
N SER A 90 -3.09 -33.06 37.21
CA SER A 90 -4.02 -34.10 37.66
C SER A 90 -3.47 -34.90 38.84
N ALA A 91 -2.15 -34.99 38.95
CA ALA A 91 -1.45 -35.65 40.06
C ALA A 91 -1.09 -34.67 41.19
N SER A 92 -1.59 -33.43 41.15
CA SER A 92 -1.24 -32.35 42.09
C SER A 92 0.27 -32.09 42.21
N LYS A 93 1.03 -32.34 41.13
CA LYS A 93 2.47 -32.09 41.06
C LYS A 93 2.77 -30.69 40.49
N GLN A 94 3.89 -30.11 40.90
CA GLN A 94 4.37 -28.85 40.33
C GLN A 94 4.82 -29.03 38.88
N LEU A 95 4.57 -28.01 38.06
CA LEU A 95 5.03 -27.98 36.66
C LEU A 95 6.56 -27.79 36.58
N PRO A 96 7.22 -28.33 35.55
CA PRO A 96 8.65 -28.10 35.31
C PRO A 96 8.96 -26.61 35.16
N SER A 97 10.05 -26.13 35.77
CA SER A 97 10.43 -24.71 35.86
C SER A 97 10.49 -23.95 34.53
N ASN A 98 10.73 -24.64 33.40
CA ASN A 98 10.77 -24.05 32.07
C ASN A 98 9.37 -23.80 31.45
N ASN A 99 8.29 -24.16 32.14
CA ASN A 99 6.95 -24.04 31.57
C ASN A 99 6.44 -22.59 31.58
N LYS A 100 6.01 -22.12 30.40
CA LYS A 100 5.57 -20.73 30.16
C LYS A 100 4.28 -20.35 30.90
N ILE A 101 3.50 -21.32 31.38
CA ILE A 101 2.24 -21.05 32.07
C ILE A 101 2.37 -20.97 33.60
N ILE A 102 3.55 -21.21 34.19
CA ILE A 102 3.79 -21.10 35.64
C ILE A 102 3.31 -19.77 36.23
N PRO A 103 3.53 -18.60 35.60
CA PRO A 103 3.09 -17.32 36.16
C PRO A 103 1.56 -17.22 36.34
N LEU A 104 0.80 -18.09 35.68
CA LEU A 104 -0.67 -18.16 35.79
C LEU A 104 -1.13 -19.06 36.94
N THR A 105 -0.20 -19.72 37.64
CA THR A 105 -0.46 -20.71 38.70
C THR A 105 -1.62 -21.65 38.33
N PRO A 106 -1.50 -22.38 37.20
CA PRO A 106 -2.60 -23.18 36.67
C PRO A 106 -2.95 -24.33 37.62
N PHE A 107 -4.22 -24.69 37.68
CA PHE A 107 -4.71 -25.83 38.45
C PHE A 107 -5.72 -26.64 37.64
N TYR A 108 -5.87 -27.91 38.00
CA TYR A 108 -6.84 -28.81 37.40
C TYR A 108 -8.14 -28.76 38.23
N ASP A 109 -9.25 -28.36 37.61
CA ASP A 109 -10.53 -28.26 38.31
C ASP A 109 -11.22 -29.63 38.46
N ASP A 110 -12.23 -29.71 39.33
CA ASP A 110 -13.03 -30.94 39.55
C ASP A 110 -13.74 -31.40 38.28
N SER A 111 -13.95 -30.48 37.34
CA SER A 111 -14.55 -30.80 36.05
C SER A 111 -13.53 -31.36 35.06
N GLY A 112 -12.24 -31.48 35.41
CA GLY A 112 -11.18 -32.00 34.57
C GLY A 112 -10.64 -31.03 33.52
N ILE A 113 -10.64 -29.73 33.83
CA ILE A 113 -10.21 -28.63 32.96
C ILE A 113 -9.10 -27.83 33.65
N ILE A 114 -8.06 -27.47 32.91
CA ILE A 114 -7.03 -26.55 33.39
C ILE A 114 -7.60 -25.12 33.44
N ARG A 115 -7.52 -24.51 34.62
CA ARG A 115 -7.88 -23.11 34.87
C ARG A 115 -6.70 -22.32 35.40
N VAL A 116 -6.80 -21.01 35.29
CA VAL A 116 -5.82 -20.06 35.86
C VAL A 116 -6.10 -19.88 37.36
N GLY A 117 -5.11 -20.12 38.22
CA GLY A 117 -5.23 -19.87 39.67
C GLY A 117 -5.11 -18.38 40.01
N GLY A 118 -4.05 -17.73 39.50
CA GLY A 118 -3.84 -16.28 39.65
C GLY A 118 -3.82 -15.76 41.09
N ARG A 119 -3.94 -14.42 41.23
CA ARG A 119 -3.93 -13.69 42.52
C ARG A 119 -5.29 -13.08 42.89
N LEU A 120 -6.35 -13.41 42.14
CA LEU A 120 -7.66 -12.74 42.23
C LEU A 120 -8.70 -13.51 43.06
N LYS A 121 -8.29 -14.53 43.83
CA LYS A 121 -9.18 -15.40 44.61
C LYS A 121 -10.14 -14.62 45.53
N ASN A 122 -9.66 -13.57 46.18
CA ASN A 122 -10.43 -12.75 47.14
C ASN A 122 -11.21 -11.60 46.49
N SER A 123 -11.24 -11.49 45.16
CA SER A 123 -12.02 -10.45 44.47
C SER A 123 -13.52 -10.73 44.53
N MET A 124 -14.35 -9.72 44.26
CA MET A 124 -15.80 -9.86 44.10
C MET A 124 -16.23 -10.38 42.71
N LEU A 125 -15.27 -10.85 41.91
CA LEU A 125 -15.53 -11.37 40.57
C LEU A 125 -16.25 -12.73 40.62
N THR A 126 -16.89 -13.11 39.52
CA THR A 126 -17.44 -14.46 39.39
C THR A 126 -16.34 -15.51 39.37
N GLU A 127 -16.66 -16.75 39.75
CA GLU A 127 -15.67 -17.84 39.78
C GLU A 127 -15.02 -18.08 38.40
N SER A 128 -15.79 -17.92 37.33
CA SER A 128 -15.31 -18.01 35.95
C SER A 128 -14.29 -16.91 35.62
N GLN A 129 -14.50 -15.68 36.13
CA GLN A 129 -13.59 -14.55 35.94
C GLN A 129 -12.33 -14.65 36.80
N LYS A 130 -12.45 -15.19 38.02
CA LYS A 130 -11.31 -15.47 38.90
C LYS A 130 -10.41 -16.55 38.30
N HIS A 131 -11.03 -17.61 37.81
CA HIS A 131 -10.38 -18.81 37.32
C HIS A 131 -10.78 -19.14 35.88
N PRO A 132 -10.39 -18.30 34.90
CA PRO A 132 -10.73 -18.51 33.51
C PRO A 132 -10.08 -19.79 32.96
N ILE A 133 -10.74 -20.40 31.98
CA ILE A 133 -10.32 -21.63 31.31
C ILE A 133 -9.10 -21.35 30.44
N LEU A 134 -8.02 -22.12 30.63
CA LEU A 134 -6.81 -21.94 29.85
C LEU A 134 -6.98 -22.48 28.41
N LEU A 135 -6.65 -21.67 27.41
CA LEU A 135 -6.71 -22.05 25.99
C LEU A 135 -5.40 -21.71 25.25
N PRO A 136 -5.00 -22.51 24.24
CA PRO A 136 -3.80 -22.28 23.46
C PRO A 136 -3.92 -21.05 22.55
N LYS A 137 -2.78 -20.52 22.09
CA LYS A 137 -2.72 -19.37 21.17
C LYS A 137 -3.27 -19.69 19.78
N THR A 138 -3.08 -20.94 19.33
CA THR A 138 -3.31 -21.38 17.95
C THR A 138 -4.11 -22.67 17.95
N ASP A 139 -5.41 -22.54 17.71
CA ASP A 139 -6.29 -23.67 17.46
C ASP A 139 -7.49 -23.20 16.62
N HIS A 140 -8.07 -24.09 15.81
CA HIS A 140 -9.25 -23.77 15.01
C HIS A 140 -10.44 -23.38 15.89
N VAL A 141 -10.70 -24.15 16.95
CA VAL A 141 -11.84 -23.88 17.85
C VAL A 141 -11.63 -22.58 18.61
N VAL A 142 -10.39 -22.27 19.01
CA VAL A 142 -10.05 -20.97 19.62
C VAL A 142 -10.37 -19.82 18.65
N ASN A 143 -10.06 -19.98 17.35
CA ASN A 143 -10.45 -18.99 16.35
C ASN A 143 -11.98 -18.86 16.22
N LEU A 144 -12.73 -19.98 16.31
CA LEU A 144 -14.21 -19.94 16.31
C LEU A 144 -14.76 -19.19 17.52
N ILE A 145 -14.20 -19.41 18.72
CA ILE A 145 -14.58 -18.70 19.95
C ILE A 145 -14.33 -17.20 19.79
N ILE A 146 -13.12 -16.82 19.34
CA ILE A 146 -12.80 -15.40 19.10
C ILE A 146 -13.74 -14.79 18.06
N THR A 147 -14.06 -15.53 16.98
CA THR A 147 -14.97 -15.08 15.93
C THR A 147 -16.39 -14.88 16.46
N ASP A 148 -16.88 -15.79 17.32
CA ASP A 148 -18.20 -15.65 17.96
C ASP A 148 -18.28 -14.40 18.84
N TYR A 149 -17.27 -14.13 19.67
CA TYR A 149 -17.20 -12.90 20.46
C TYR A 149 -17.08 -11.66 19.57
N HIS A 150 -16.27 -11.71 18.52
CA HIS A 150 -16.12 -10.61 17.56
C HIS A 150 -17.45 -10.24 16.89
N LEU A 151 -18.28 -11.24 16.54
CA LEU A 151 -19.60 -11.01 15.92
C LEU A 151 -20.65 -10.57 16.96
N LYS A 152 -20.69 -11.19 18.15
CA LYS A 152 -21.61 -10.83 19.23
C LYS A 152 -21.42 -9.40 19.71
N LEU A 153 -20.18 -8.95 19.78
CA LEU A 153 -19.82 -7.58 20.14
C LEU A 153 -19.79 -6.64 18.93
N LEU A 154 -20.52 -6.95 17.86
CA LEU A 154 -20.74 -6.09 16.70
C LEU A 154 -19.44 -5.56 16.06
N HIS A 155 -18.48 -6.45 15.82
CA HIS A 155 -17.17 -6.12 15.25
C HIS A 155 -16.29 -5.21 16.14
N ALA A 156 -16.45 -5.34 17.46
CA ALA A 156 -15.64 -4.67 18.48
C ALA A 156 -14.12 -4.71 18.22
N ASP A 157 -13.42 -3.73 18.78
CA ASP A 157 -11.98 -3.67 18.72
C ASP A 157 -11.31 -4.83 19.49
N PRO A 158 -10.03 -5.15 19.18
CA PRO A 158 -9.34 -6.26 19.83
C PRO A 158 -9.21 -6.17 21.36
N GLN A 159 -9.22 -4.97 21.94
CA GLN A 159 -9.10 -4.78 23.38
C GLN A 159 -10.41 -5.13 24.09
N LEU A 160 -11.55 -4.67 23.56
CA LEU A 160 -12.87 -5.03 24.08
C LEU A 160 -13.13 -6.53 23.96
N ILE A 161 -12.79 -7.15 22.82
CA ILE A 161 -12.91 -8.61 22.64
C ILE A 161 -12.04 -9.35 23.65
N GLN A 162 -10.81 -8.89 23.88
CA GLN A 162 -9.91 -9.51 24.86
C GLN A 162 -10.46 -9.41 26.29
N ALA A 163 -11.05 -8.27 26.66
CA ALA A 163 -11.67 -8.09 27.97
C ALA A 163 -12.85 -9.05 28.17
N ALA A 164 -13.76 -9.13 27.18
CA ALA A 164 -14.91 -10.03 27.23
C ALA A 164 -14.52 -11.51 27.24
N LEU A 165 -13.47 -11.89 26.49
CA LEU A 165 -12.96 -13.26 26.52
C LEU A 165 -12.39 -13.61 27.90
N ARG A 166 -11.69 -12.69 28.57
CA ARG A 166 -11.08 -12.91 29.90
C ARG A 166 -12.08 -13.25 30.99
N GLU A 167 -13.36 -12.95 30.79
CA GLU A 167 -14.39 -13.33 31.76
C GLU A 167 -14.60 -14.85 31.88
N LYS A 168 -14.17 -15.59 30.86
CA LYS A 168 -14.36 -17.05 30.80
C LYS A 168 -13.13 -17.82 30.33
N PHE A 169 -12.33 -17.23 29.44
CA PHE A 169 -11.21 -17.86 28.75
C PHE A 169 -9.93 -17.05 28.90
N TRP A 170 -8.86 -17.75 29.26
CA TRP A 170 -7.51 -17.24 29.23
C TRP A 170 -6.75 -17.82 28.04
N ILE A 171 -6.77 -17.08 26.93
CA ILE A 171 -6.05 -17.47 25.71
C ILE A 171 -4.59 -17.03 25.81
N LEU A 172 -3.64 -17.95 25.61
CA LEU A 172 -2.22 -17.61 25.57
C LEU A 172 -1.93 -16.60 24.45
N SER A 173 -1.26 -15.50 24.80
CA SER A 173 -1.06 -14.35 23.91
C SER A 173 -2.37 -13.86 23.25
N ALA A 174 -3.46 -13.76 24.02
CA ALA A 174 -4.80 -13.38 23.54
C ALA A 174 -4.80 -12.20 22.56
N ARG A 175 -4.04 -11.14 22.84
CA ARG A 175 -3.95 -9.94 21.98
C ARG A 175 -3.57 -10.27 20.53
N ASP A 176 -2.59 -11.16 20.34
CA ASP A 176 -2.15 -11.58 19.01
C ASP A 176 -3.17 -12.48 18.33
N ALA A 177 -3.75 -13.42 19.09
CA ALA A 177 -4.77 -14.33 18.59
C ALA A 177 -6.00 -13.57 18.10
N VAL A 178 -6.51 -12.62 18.90
CA VAL A 178 -7.64 -11.76 18.56
C VAL A 178 -7.33 -10.91 17.33
N ARG A 179 -6.18 -10.22 17.30
CA ARG A 179 -5.78 -9.41 16.13
C ARG A 179 -5.71 -10.23 14.85
N ARG A 180 -5.22 -11.47 14.92
CA ARG A 180 -5.14 -12.37 13.77
C ARG A 180 -6.51 -12.74 13.23
N VAL A 181 -7.49 -13.00 14.10
CA VAL A 181 -8.88 -13.29 13.68
C VAL A 181 -9.55 -12.03 13.11
N VAL A 182 -9.48 -10.89 13.81
CA VAL A 182 -10.10 -9.63 13.38
C VAL A 182 -9.54 -9.16 12.02
N ARG A 183 -8.25 -9.36 11.75
CA ARG A 183 -7.64 -9.03 10.43
C ARG A 183 -8.21 -9.82 9.26
N LYS A 184 -8.77 -11.01 9.51
CA LYS A 184 -9.43 -11.85 8.49
C LYS A 184 -10.89 -11.46 8.28
N CYS A 185 -11.48 -10.64 9.16
CA CYS A 185 -12.85 -10.22 9.05
C CYS A 185 -13.03 -9.25 7.87
N ILE A 186 -13.87 -9.64 6.89
CA ILE A 186 -14.13 -8.85 5.68
C ILE A 186 -14.78 -7.50 6.00
N PRO A 187 -15.86 -7.41 6.81
CA PRO A 187 -16.41 -6.12 7.25
C PRO A 187 -15.37 -5.18 7.85
N CYS A 188 -14.56 -5.65 8.81
CA CYS A 188 -13.52 -4.83 9.44
C CYS A 188 -12.44 -4.39 8.45
N PHE A 189 -12.04 -5.29 7.55
CA PHE A 189 -11.08 -4.97 6.49
C PHE A 189 -11.63 -3.92 5.53
N ARG A 190 -12.89 -4.03 5.10
CA ARG A 190 -13.53 -3.04 4.21
C ARG A 190 -13.66 -1.67 4.86
N ASN A 191 -13.87 -1.60 6.18
CA ASN A 191 -13.92 -0.34 6.90
C ASN A 191 -12.55 0.34 6.99
N ARG A 192 -11.48 -0.45 7.17
CA ARG A 192 -10.10 0.05 7.24
C ARG A 192 -9.14 -0.74 6.34
N PRO A 193 -9.25 -0.57 5.01
CA PRO A 193 -8.50 -1.39 4.07
C PRO A 193 -7.04 -0.94 4.00
N LYS A 194 -6.13 -1.92 3.91
CA LYS A 194 -4.70 -1.67 3.75
C LYS A 194 -4.31 -1.74 2.27
N LEU A 195 -3.74 -0.66 1.75
CA LEU A 195 -3.23 -0.61 0.39
C LEU A 195 -2.06 -1.59 0.23
N ALA A 196 -2.01 -2.24 -0.92
CA ALA A 196 -0.90 -3.08 -1.30
C ALA A 196 0.30 -2.20 -1.66
N GLU A 197 1.46 -2.64 -1.22
CA GLU A 197 2.73 -1.97 -1.46
C GLU A 197 3.74 -3.04 -1.88
N GLN A 198 4.79 -2.59 -2.56
CA GLN A 198 5.93 -3.44 -2.90
C GLN A 198 7.19 -2.59 -2.73
N ILE A 199 8.33 -3.25 -2.53
CA ILE A 199 9.62 -2.59 -2.38
C ILE A 199 9.83 -1.53 -3.48
N MET A 200 10.35 -0.37 -3.11
CA MET A 200 10.56 0.72 -4.06
C MET A 200 11.53 0.26 -5.15
N GLY A 201 11.08 0.42 -6.40
CA GLY A 201 11.82 -0.06 -7.57
C GLY A 201 13.10 0.72 -7.80
N GLU A 202 13.98 0.12 -8.58
CA GLU A 202 15.20 0.77 -9.03
C GLU A 202 14.88 1.99 -9.90
N LEU A 203 15.80 2.94 -9.90
CA LEU A 203 15.71 4.08 -10.77
C LEU A 203 15.89 3.62 -12.22
N PRO A 204 15.09 4.11 -13.17
CA PRO A 204 15.23 3.70 -14.55
C PRO A 204 16.59 4.14 -15.11
N LYS A 205 17.15 3.41 -16.09
CA LYS A 205 18.40 3.78 -16.77
C LYS A 205 18.39 5.23 -17.26
N SER A 206 17.24 5.72 -17.70
CA SER A 206 17.01 7.12 -18.10
C SER A 206 17.26 8.18 -17.02
N ARG A 207 17.35 7.79 -15.74
CA ARG A 207 17.65 8.67 -14.59
C ARG A 207 19.09 8.58 -14.12
N VAL A 208 19.77 7.48 -14.42
CA VAL A 208 21.08 7.14 -13.81
C VAL A 208 22.21 7.04 -14.83
N CYS A 209 21.89 6.85 -16.12
CA CYS A 209 22.90 6.87 -17.17
C CYS A 209 23.11 8.31 -17.67
N PRO A 210 24.36 8.80 -17.71
CA PRO A 210 24.70 10.04 -18.38
C PRO A 210 24.16 10.08 -19.80
N SER A 211 23.60 11.21 -20.19
CA SER A 211 23.02 11.45 -21.52
C SER A 211 22.99 12.95 -21.79
N SER A 212 22.82 13.33 -23.06
CA SER A 212 22.63 14.75 -23.38
C SER A 212 21.44 15.33 -22.63
N VAL A 213 21.51 16.61 -22.29
CA VAL A 213 20.43 17.28 -21.56
C VAL A 213 19.15 17.19 -22.40
N PHE A 214 18.02 16.92 -21.74
CA PHE A 214 16.72 16.68 -22.36
C PHE A 214 16.62 15.50 -23.33
N HIS A 215 17.63 14.61 -23.41
CA HIS A 215 17.53 13.37 -24.21
C HIS A 215 16.27 12.56 -23.90
N ARG A 216 15.91 12.50 -22.61
CA ARG A 216 14.62 11.97 -22.13
C ARG A 216 13.97 13.00 -21.22
N THR A 217 12.75 13.38 -21.58
CA THR A 217 12.09 14.54 -21.00
C THR A 217 10.67 14.23 -20.56
N GLY A 218 10.30 14.70 -19.37
CA GLY A 218 8.92 14.72 -18.89
C GLY A 218 8.22 15.98 -19.35
N LEU A 219 6.98 15.85 -19.78
CA LEU A 219 6.14 16.93 -20.30
C LEU A 219 4.86 17.04 -19.46
N ASP A 220 4.55 18.26 -19.03
CA ASP A 220 3.29 18.61 -18.38
C ASP A 220 2.85 20.03 -18.73
N PHE A 221 1.59 20.35 -18.46
CA PHE A 221 1.06 21.70 -18.54
C PHE A 221 0.63 22.20 -17.16
N ALA A 222 1.07 23.41 -16.81
CA ALA A 222 0.53 24.10 -15.65
C ALA A 222 -0.86 24.70 -15.98
N CYS A 223 -1.70 24.82 -14.95
CA CYS A 223 -3.08 25.36 -15.01
C CYS A 223 -3.20 26.63 -15.86
N PRO A 224 -4.39 26.91 -16.45
CA PRO A 224 -4.59 28.15 -17.19
C PRO A 224 -4.37 29.37 -16.31
N PHE A 225 -3.56 30.31 -16.79
CA PHE A 225 -3.39 31.63 -16.21
C PHE A 225 -4.17 32.64 -17.03
N LEU A 226 -4.85 33.57 -16.37
CA LEU A 226 -5.54 34.67 -17.05
C LEU A 226 -4.54 35.80 -17.30
N ILE A 227 -4.32 36.13 -18.56
CA ILE A 227 -3.48 37.23 -19.01
C ILE A 227 -4.31 38.28 -19.73
N ARG A 228 -3.84 39.53 -19.73
CA ARG A 228 -4.45 40.61 -20.52
C ARG A 228 -4.02 40.49 -21.97
N SER A 229 -4.98 40.56 -22.90
CA SER A 229 -4.70 40.57 -24.34
C SER A 229 -3.95 41.83 -24.81
N SER A 230 -4.13 42.98 -24.14
CA SER A 230 -3.43 44.23 -24.47
C SER A 230 -3.23 45.13 -23.24
N LYS A 231 -2.31 46.09 -23.36
CA LYS A 231 -2.07 47.14 -22.35
C LYS A 231 -3.16 48.22 -22.46
N GLY A 232 -4.20 48.15 -21.62
CA GLY A 232 -5.28 49.13 -21.59
C GLY A 232 -6.43 48.78 -20.62
N ARG A 233 -7.25 49.77 -20.24
CA ARG A 233 -8.48 49.54 -19.45
C ARG A 233 -9.52 48.81 -20.33
N GLY A 234 -10.15 47.76 -19.81
CA GLY A 234 -11.19 47.00 -20.53
C GLY A 234 -10.69 45.84 -21.43
N SER A 235 -9.37 45.54 -21.45
CA SER A 235 -8.86 44.37 -22.17
C SER A 235 -9.48 43.09 -21.64
N ARG A 236 -9.99 42.24 -22.55
CA ARG A 236 -10.44 40.89 -22.19
C ARG A 236 -9.27 40.08 -21.63
N ASN A 237 -9.58 39.20 -20.69
CA ASN A 237 -8.63 38.23 -20.16
C ASN A 237 -8.67 36.99 -21.05
N THR A 238 -7.51 36.54 -21.52
CA THR A 238 -7.35 35.31 -22.26
C THR A 238 -6.65 34.28 -21.38
N LYS A 239 -7.01 33.01 -21.52
CA LYS A 239 -6.28 31.91 -20.89
C LYS A 239 -4.95 31.73 -21.60
N CYS A 240 -3.89 31.50 -20.85
CA CYS A 240 -2.62 30.98 -21.36
C CYS A 240 -2.16 29.81 -20.49
N TYR A 241 -1.21 29.06 -20.99
CA TYR A 241 -0.71 27.84 -20.36
C TYR A 241 0.82 27.87 -20.30
N ILE A 242 1.40 27.16 -19.34
CA ILE A 242 2.85 26.99 -19.26
C ILE A 242 3.18 25.54 -19.56
N CYS A 243 3.92 25.31 -20.63
CA CYS A 243 4.44 24.02 -21.00
C CYS A 243 5.73 23.77 -20.21
N VAL A 244 5.79 22.64 -19.50
CA VAL A 244 6.87 22.29 -18.59
C VAL A 244 7.60 21.08 -19.14
N PHE A 245 8.88 21.26 -19.48
CA PHE A 245 9.80 20.20 -19.86
C PHE A 245 10.80 19.95 -18.74
N VAL A 246 10.97 18.69 -18.33
CA VAL A 246 11.93 18.32 -17.27
C VAL A 246 12.83 17.18 -17.72
N CYS A 247 14.14 17.41 -17.71
CA CYS A 247 15.14 16.39 -18.03
C CYS A 247 15.19 15.31 -16.94
N PHE A 248 15.16 14.04 -17.34
CA PHE A 248 15.19 12.92 -16.40
C PHE A 248 16.53 12.78 -15.67
N THR A 249 17.63 12.98 -16.41
CA THR A 249 19.02 12.82 -15.95
C THR A 249 19.47 13.97 -15.06
N THR A 250 19.43 15.21 -15.57
CA THR A 250 20.01 16.39 -14.92
C THR A 250 19.02 17.18 -14.07
N LYS A 251 17.72 16.86 -14.16
CA LYS A 251 16.64 17.66 -13.56
C LYS A 251 16.50 19.07 -14.14
N ALA A 252 17.21 19.40 -15.22
CA ALA A 252 17.05 20.68 -15.90
C ALA A 252 15.58 20.89 -16.31
N VAL A 253 15.13 22.13 -16.15
CA VAL A 253 13.76 22.55 -16.45
C VAL A 253 13.79 23.51 -17.63
N HIS A 254 12.84 23.37 -18.54
CA HIS A 254 12.53 24.38 -19.55
C HIS A 254 11.04 24.70 -19.50
N LEU A 255 10.71 25.98 -19.46
CA LEU A 255 9.36 26.51 -19.31
C LEU A 255 9.04 27.40 -20.51
N GLU A 256 7.94 27.10 -21.19
CA GLU A 256 7.51 27.88 -22.34
C GLU A 256 6.07 28.35 -22.15
N VAL A 257 5.79 29.63 -22.39
CA VAL A 257 4.43 30.16 -22.39
C VAL A 257 3.74 29.80 -23.71
N VAL A 258 2.50 29.32 -23.61
CA VAL A 258 1.67 28.90 -24.73
C VAL A 258 0.32 29.61 -24.64
N SER A 259 -0.12 30.18 -25.75
CA SER A 259 -1.40 30.91 -25.86
C SER A 259 -2.61 30.02 -25.58
N ASP A 260 -2.57 28.77 -26.02
CA ASP A 260 -3.73 27.88 -26.09
C ASP A 260 -3.31 26.40 -26.13
N LEU A 261 -4.23 25.49 -25.80
CA LEU A 261 -4.01 24.04 -25.84
C LEU A 261 -4.40 23.45 -27.21
N THR A 262 -3.91 24.05 -28.29
CA THR A 262 -4.10 23.55 -29.67
C THR A 262 -2.84 22.89 -30.20
N SER A 263 -3.00 22.03 -31.22
CA SER A 263 -1.89 21.29 -31.82
C SER A 263 -0.87 22.20 -32.48
N GLY A 264 -1.32 23.27 -33.14
CA GLY A 264 -0.44 24.28 -33.74
C GLY A 264 0.41 24.98 -32.68
N ALA A 265 -0.22 25.44 -31.59
CA ALA A 265 0.48 26.12 -30.50
C ALA A 265 1.48 25.21 -29.78
N PHE A 266 1.13 23.93 -29.58
CA PHE A 266 2.03 22.94 -29.00
C PHE A 266 3.19 22.58 -29.93
N ILE A 267 2.96 22.41 -31.24
CA ILE A 267 4.04 22.17 -32.20
C ILE A 267 5.01 23.37 -32.23
N ALA A 268 4.48 24.60 -32.22
CA ALA A 268 5.31 25.80 -32.15
C ALA A 268 6.14 25.86 -30.85
N CYS A 269 5.52 25.53 -29.71
CA CYS A 269 6.21 25.39 -28.42
C CYS A 269 7.33 24.35 -28.48
N LEU A 270 7.04 23.16 -29.03
CA LEU A 270 8.01 22.08 -29.14
C LEU A 270 9.17 22.44 -30.08
N LYS A 271 8.91 23.12 -31.19
CA LYS A 271 9.95 23.66 -32.08
C LYS A 271 10.85 24.65 -31.36
N ARG A 272 10.29 25.57 -30.56
CA ARG A 272 11.08 26.51 -29.74
C ARG A 272 11.94 25.79 -28.69
N PHE A 273 11.39 24.77 -28.03
CA PHE A 273 12.14 23.93 -27.11
C PHE A 273 13.31 23.23 -27.81
N VAL A 274 13.06 22.54 -28.93
CA VAL A 274 14.08 21.81 -29.69
C VAL A 274 15.17 22.77 -30.19
N ALA A 275 14.79 23.96 -30.68
CA ALA A 275 15.74 24.96 -31.14
C ALA A 275 16.66 25.47 -30.01
N ARG A 276 16.16 25.59 -28.78
CA ARG A 276 16.95 26.09 -27.63
C ARG A 276 17.73 25.01 -26.89
N ARG A 277 17.20 23.80 -26.81
CA ARG A 277 17.67 22.74 -25.91
C ARG A 277 18.15 21.48 -26.62
N GLY A 278 17.96 21.40 -27.93
CA GLY A 278 18.23 20.21 -28.72
C GLY A 278 17.06 19.23 -28.74
N ARG A 279 17.13 18.28 -29.67
CA ARG A 279 16.05 17.33 -29.94
C ARG A 279 16.01 16.19 -28.90
N PRO A 280 14.88 15.98 -28.20
CA PRO A 280 14.74 14.83 -27.31
C PRO A 280 14.57 13.53 -28.12
N SER A 281 15.03 12.40 -27.57
CA SER A 281 14.73 11.08 -28.13
C SER A 281 13.41 10.53 -27.59
N GLU A 282 13.09 10.81 -26.32
CA GLU A 282 11.85 10.34 -25.69
C GLU A 282 11.14 11.46 -24.91
N ILE A 283 9.81 11.55 -25.07
CA ILE A 283 8.93 12.43 -24.28
C ILE A 283 7.94 11.59 -23.48
N PHE A 284 7.93 11.78 -22.16
CA PHE A 284 7.03 11.13 -21.21
C PHE A 284 5.92 12.08 -20.79
N CYS A 285 4.67 11.63 -20.79
CA CYS A 285 3.51 12.42 -20.35
C CYS A 285 2.46 11.56 -19.64
N ASP A 286 1.62 12.20 -18.83
CA ASP A 286 0.52 11.54 -18.13
C ASP A 286 -0.69 11.29 -19.03
N ARG A 287 -1.44 10.20 -18.76
CA ARG A 287 -2.71 9.91 -19.46
C ARG A 287 -3.92 10.72 -18.94
N GLY A 288 -3.76 11.39 -17.80
CA GLY A 288 -4.66 12.47 -17.34
C GLY A 288 -6.09 12.11 -16.92
N THR A 289 -6.49 10.84 -16.78
CA THR A 289 -7.93 10.49 -16.64
C THR A 289 -8.54 10.59 -15.23
N ASN A 290 -7.79 10.93 -14.17
CA ASN A 290 -8.22 10.64 -12.78
C ASN A 290 -8.30 11.85 -11.80
N PHE A 291 -8.53 13.09 -12.27
CA PHE A 291 -8.52 14.28 -11.39
C PHE A 291 -9.87 15.04 -11.40
N TYR A 292 -10.07 15.99 -10.48
CA TYR A 292 -11.31 16.80 -10.32
C TYR A 292 -11.05 18.30 -10.53
N GLY A 293 -12.09 19.05 -10.91
CA GLY A 293 -12.06 20.52 -11.10
C GLY A 293 -11.30 20.99 -12.34
N ALA A 294 -10.85 22.25 -12.36
CA ALA A 294 -10.15 22.88 -13.50
C ALA A 294 -8.85 22.15 -13.92
N SER A 295 -8.24 21.37 -13.01
CA SER A 295 -7.09 20.51 -13.32
C SER A 295 -7.48 19.26 -14.12
N ARG A 296 -8.74 18.79 -14.03
CA ARG A 296 -9.26 17.69 -14.85
C ARG A 296 -9.44 18.13 -16.29
N ASP A 297 -10.06 19.28 -16.48
CA ASP A 297 -10.43 19.76 -17.81
C ASP A 297 -9.16 20.05 -18.63
N LEU A 298 -8.16 20.71 -18.02
CA LEU A 298 -6.83 20.87 -18.63
C LEU A 298 -6.15 19.54 -18.96
N ARG A 299 -6.10 18.57 -18.03
CA ARG A 299 -5.45 17.28 -18.32
C ARG A 299 -6.23 16.46 -19.36
N LYS A 300 -7.55 16.64 -19.46
CA LYS A 300 -8.39 16.03 -20.49
C LYS A 300 -8.11 16.66 -21.87
N GLU A 301 -8.09 17.99 -21.94
CA GLU A 301 -7.72 18.76 -23.14
C GLU A 301 -6.30 18.38 -23.59
N PHE A 302 -5.33 18.32 -22.68
CA PHE A 302 -3.97 17.88 -22.97
C PHE A 302 -3.90 16.42 -23.45
N SER A 303 -4.66 15.51 -22.84
CA SER A 303 -4.72 14.10 -23.27
C SER A 303 -5.35 13.96 -24.66
N GLN A 304 -6.33 14.80 -25.01
CA GLN A 304 -6.92 14.88 -26.35
C GLN A 304 -5.93 15.47 -27.35
N LEU A 305 -5.27 16.58 -26.99
CA LEU A 305 -4.23 17.23 -27.77
C LEU A 305 -3.14 16.24 -28.15
N MET A 306 -2.59 15.51 -27.18
CA MET A 306 -1.57 14.51 -27.48
C MET A 306 -2.09 13.41 -28.42
N LYS A 307 -3.38 13.07 -28.41
CA LYS A 307 -3.95 12.08 -29.34
C LYS A 307 -4.16 12.61 -30.76
N ASP A 308 -3.98 13.90 -31.00
CA ASP A 308 -4.13 14.46 -32.33
C ASP A 308 -3.10 13.85 -33.31
N LYS A 309 -3.57 13.54 -34.52
CA LYS A 309 -2.79 12.98 -35.61
C LYS A 309 -1.66 13.92 -36.02
N SER A 310 -1.91 15.23 -36.01
CA SER A 310 -0.92 16.25 -36.40
C SER A 310 0.33 16.20 -35.51
N ILE A 311 0.15 16.08 -34.19
CA ILE A 311 1.23 15.96 -33.22
C ILE A 311 1.95 14.62 -33.38
N TYR A 312 1.21 13.53 -33.58
CA TYR A 312 1.82 12.22 -33.80
C TYR A 312 2.70 12.20 -35.06
N GLN A 313 2.22 12.79 -36.16
CA GLN A 313 2.97 12.90 -37.40
C GLN A 313 4.23 13.76 -37.20
N PHE A 314 4.11 14.93 -36.57
CA PHE A 314 5.25 15.79 -36.27
C PHE A 314 6.32 15.06 -35.44
N LEU A 315 5.93 14.41 -34.34
CA LEU A 315 6.85 13.66 -33.49
C LEU A 315 7.53 12.52 -34.25
N THR A 316 6.81 11.85 -35.14
CA THR A 316 7.36 10.76 -35.96
C THR A 316 8.37 11.28 -36.98
N THR A 317 8.06 12.37 -37.69
CA THR A 317 8.99 13.03 -38.63
C THR A 317 10.26 13.48 -37.92
N GLU A 318 10.12 14.02 -36.70
CA GLU A 318 11.25 14.46 -35.89
C GLU A 318 11.97 13.30 -35.17
N ASN A 319 11.57 12.03 -35.36
CA ASN A 319 12.12 10.86 -34.67
C ASN A 319 12.08 10.95 -33.13
N ILE A 320 10.99 11.50 -32.59
CA ILE A 320 10.76 11.67 -31.14
C ILE A 320 9.76 10.61 -30.65
N ASN A 321 10.20 9.70 -29.79
CA ASN A 321 9.36 8.65 -29.23
C ASN A 321 8.49 9.17 -28.07
N ARG A 322 7.18 9.02 -28.19
CA ARG A 322 6.24 9.36 -27.11
C ARG A 322 5.95 8.15 -26.20
N ARG A 323 6.01 8.36 -24.89
CA ARG A 323 5.64 7.39 -23.86
C ARG A 323 4.56 7.97 -22.93
N PHE A 324 3.54 7.17 -22.63
CA PHE A 324 2.51 7.52 -21.67
C PHE A 324 2.62 6.70 -20.39
N ASN A 325 2.41 7.35 -19.24
CA ASN A 325 2.32 6.65 -17.96
C ASN A 325 1.10 5.71 -17.89
N PRO A 326 1.17 4.60 -17.13
CA PRO A 326 0.01 3.77 -16.86
C PRO A 326 -1.13 4.59 -16.21
N PRO A 327 -2.41 4.29 -16.49
CA PRO A 327 -3.53 5.00 -15.88
C PRO A 327 -3.45 4.99 -14.35
N ALA A 328 -3.95 6.03 -13.70
CA ALA A 328 -4.02 6.15 -12.24
C ALA A 328 -2.67 6.04 -11.49
N SER A 329 -1.55 6.34 -12.15
CA SER A 329 -0.19 6.13 -11.62
C SER A 329 0.61 7.44 -11.48
N PRO A 330 0.13 8.43 -10.69
CA PRO A 330 0.77 9.76 -10.58
C PRO A 330 2.21 9.70 -10.08
N HIS A 331 2.58 8.63 -9.35
CA HIS A 331 3.94 8.44 -8.88
C HIS A 331 4.98 8.29 -10.01
N PHE A 332 4.57 7.93 -11.23
CA PHE A 332 5.46 7.94 -12.41
C PHE A 332 5.74 9.37 -12.92
N GLY A 333 4.85 10.33 -12.65
CA GLY A 333 4.96 11.73 -13.07
C GLY A 333 5.49 12.71 -12.03
N GLY A 334 5.88 12.22 -10.85
CA GLY A 334 6.29 13.07 -9.73
C GLY A 334 7.42 14.06 -10.05
N LEU A 335 8.23 13.80 -11.09
CA LEU A 335 9.32 14.68 -11.49
C LEU A 335 8.82 16.02 -12.03
N TRP A 336 7.90 16.00 -13.00
CA TRP A 336 7.32 17.23 -13.55
C TRP A 336 6.26 17.83 -12.65
N GLU A 337 5.51 17.02 -11.88
CA GLU A 337 4.55 17.54 -10.89
C GLU A 337 5.25 18.37 -9.81
N SER A 338 6.45 17.96 -9.36
CA SER A 338 7.26 18.74 -8.43
C SER A 338 7.70 20.07 -9.04
N VAL A 339 8.04 20.09 -10.34
CA VAL A 339 8.46 21.32 -11.03
C VAL A 339 7.30 22.27 -11.21
N VAL A 340 6.12 21.77 -11.61
CA VAL A 340 4.87 22.57 -11.69
C VAL A 340 4.56 23.20 -10.33
N LYS A 341 4.72 22.46 -9.22
CA LYS A 341 4.54 22.97 -7.86
C LYS A 341 5.53 24.09 -7.53
N SER A 342 6.82 23.90 -7.81
CA SER A 342 7.86 24.92 -7.60
C SER A 342 7.63 26.16 -8.46
N PHE A 343 7.26 26.01 -9.73
CA PHE A 343 6.93 27.11 -10.62
C PHE A 343 5.76 27.94 -10.07
N LYS A 344 4.64 27.30 -9.73
CA LYS A 344 3.46 27.99 -9.14
C LYS A 344 3.80 28.73 -7.84
N PHE A 345 4.70 28.17 -7.03
CA PHE A 345 5.17 28.78 -5.79
C PHE A 345 5.92 30.10 -6.04
N HIS A 346 6.80 30.16 -7.05
CA HIS A 346 7.47 31.40 -7.44
C HIS A 346 6.50 32.38 -8.10
N LEU A 347 5.73 31.90 -9.08
CA LEU A 347 4.82 32.73 -9.87
C LEU A 347 3.80 33.48 -8.98
N LYS A 348 3.20 32.78 -8.00
CA LYS A 348 2.22 33.39 -7.07
C LYS A 348 2.82 34.55 -6.26
N ARG A 349 4.12 34.47 -5.92
CA ARG A 349 4.79 35.53 -5.14
C ARG A 349 5.24 36.70 -6.00
N VAL A 350 5.70 36.42 -7.23
CA VAL A 350 6.18 37.47 -8.14
C VAL A 350 5.01 38.28 -8.71
N ILE A 351 3.92 37.61 -9.10
CA ILE A 351 2.76 38.27 -9.72
C ILE A 351 1.76 38.81 -8.69
N GLY A 352 1.58 38.11 -7.55
CA GLY A 352 0.60 38.50 -6.54
C GLY A 352 -0.82 38.57 -7.10
N THR A 353 -1.43 39.76 -7.05
CA THR A 353 -2.77 40.06 -7.61
C THR A 353 -2.71 40.80 -8.94
N ALA A 354 -1.52 41.12 -9.46
CA ALA A 354 -1.36 41.85 -10.70
C ALA A 354 -1.79 41.01 -11.91
N SER A 355 -2.36 41.67 -12.92
CA SER A 355 -2.64 41.03 -14.21
C SER A 355 -1.53 41.37 -15.19
N VAL A 356 -0.94 40.36 -15.82
CA VAL A 356 0.19 40.49 -16.74
C VAL A 356 -0.23 40.21 -18.18
N THR A 357 0.49 40.79 -19.13
CA THR A 357 0.40 40.48 -20.57
C THR A 357 1.21 39.22 -20.92
N PHE A 358 1.08 38.73 -22.16
CA PHE A 358 1.83 37.55 -22.61
C PHE A 358 3.35 37.73 -22.51
N GLU A 359 3.89 38.84 -22.99
CA GLU A 359 5.33 39.14 -22.96
C GLU A 359 5.88 39.29 -21.53
N GLU A 360 5.10 39.92 -20.65
CA GLU A 360 5.45 40.05 -19.23
C GLU A 360 5.48 38.66 -18.55
N LEU A 361 4.50 37.80 -18.84
CA LEU A 361 4.49 36.44 -18.33
C LEU A 361 5.63 35.58 -18.90
N ALA A 362 5.98 35.76 -20.18
CA ALA A 362 7.11 35.07 -20.80
C ALA A 362 8.44 35.47 -20.16
N THR A 363 8.60 36.75 -19.86
CA THR A 363 9.77 37.29 -19.16
C THR A 363 9.86 36.72 -17.74
N ILE A 364 8.78 36.79 -16.96
CA ILE A 364 8.72 36.25 -15.59
C ILE A 364 8.99 34.74 -15.60
N THR A 365 8.39 34.00 -16.53
CA THR A 365 8.57 32.55 -16.66
C THR A 365 10.02 32.20 -16.95
N SER A 366 10.69 32.96 -17.82
CA SER A 366 12.12 32.77 -18.13
C SER A 366 13.01 33.03 -16.92
N GLN A 367 12.72 34.05 -16.11
CA GLN A 367 13.45 34.31 -14.86
C GLN A 367 13.22 33.20 -13.83
N ILE A 368 11.97 32.71 -13.69
CA ILE A 368 11.67 31.59 -12.81
C ILE A 368 12.38 30.31 -13.29
N GLU A 369 12.46 30.05 -14.60
CA GLU A 369 13.25 28.95 -15.17
C GLU A 369 14.71 29.05 -14.72
N ALA A 370 15.31 30.23 -14.80
CA ALA A 370 16.68 30.48 -14.35
C ALA A 370 16.86 30.20 -12.84
N CYS A 371 15.92 30.65 -12.00
CA CYS A 371 15.92 30.34 -10.58
C CYS A 371 15.81 28.83 -10.31
N LEU A 372 14.87 28.14 -10.97
CA LEU A 372 14.70 26.70 -10.82
C LEU A 372 15.97 25.96 -11.24
N ASN A 373 16.60 26.35 -12.35
CA ASN A 373 17.84 25.71 -12.80
C ASN A 373 19.07 26.08 -11.96
N SER A 374 18.98 27.07 -11.07
CA SER A 374 20.06 27.43 -10.14
C SER A 374 19.93 26.75 -8.76
N ARG A 375 18.96 25.84 -8.60
CA ARG A 375 18.78 25.07 -7.36
C ARG A 375 19.91 24.03 -7.16
N PRO A 376 20.38 23.80 -5.92
CA PRO A 376 21.44 22.83 -5.64
C PRO A 376 20.96 21.38 -5.82
N LEU A 377 21.78 20.54 -6.46
CA LEU A 377 21.66 19.07 -6.50
C LEU A 377 22.61 18.43 -5.48
N SER A 378 23.88 18.85 -5.46
CA SER A 378 24.92 18.48 -4.49
C SER A 378 25.88 19.64 -4.25
N GLY A 379 26.73 19.58 -3.22
CA GLY A 379 27.82 20.56 -3.05
C GLY A 379 28.88 20.38 -4.13
N ILE A 380 29.62 21.43 -4.48
CA ILE A 380 30.76 21.41 -5.41
C ILE A 380 32.08 21.18 -4.66
N SER A 381 32.08 21.00 -3.35
CA SER A 381 33.25 20.43 -2.68
C SER A 381 32.86 19.70 -1.42
N ASN A 382 33.78 18.86 -0.96
CA ASN A 382 33.75 18.31 0.40
C ASN A 382 34.40 19.28 1.41
N ASP A 383 35.00 20.37 0.92
CA ASP A 383 35.49 21.46 1.76
C ASP A 383 34.30 22.13 2.45
N PRO A 384 34.25 22.14 3.80
CA PRO A 384 33.17 22.79 4.54
C PRO A 384 33.08 24.30 4.29
N ASN A 385 34.12 24.94 3.76
CA ASN A 385 34.14 26.37 3.43
C ASN A 385 33.69 26.70 2.00
N ASP A 386 33.62 25.70 1.11
CA ASP A 386 33.11 25.90 -0.25
C ASP A 386 31.59 25.69 -0.30
N LEU A 387 30.88 26.81 -0.35
CA LEU A 387 29.41 26.86 -0.37
C LEU A 387 28.82 26.68 -1.78
N SER A 388 29.65 26.45 -2.80
CA SER A 388 29.16 26.30 -4.17
C SER A 388 28.47 24.95 -4.37
N ALA A 389 27.44 24.91 -5.23
CA ALA A 389 26.59 23.74 -5.39
C ALA A 389 26.32 23.40 -6.86
N LEU A 390 26.35 22.10 -7.19
CA LEU A 390 26.06 21.59 -8.52
C LEU A 390 24.58 21.80 -8.82
N THR A 391 24.27 22.76 -9.68
CA THR A 391 22.91 23.05 -10.15
C THR A 391 22.61 22.43 -11.52
N PRO A 392 21.33 22.25 -11.90
CA PRO A 392 20.95 21.88 -13.27
C PRO A 392 21.47 22.84 -14.34
N GLY A 393 21.63 24.13 -14.01
CA GLY A 393 22.13 25.18 -14.90
C GLY A 393 23.55 24.89 -15.41
N HIS A 394 24.39 24.25 -14.59
CA HIS A 394 25.72 23.81 -15.04
C HIS A 394 25.68 22.89 -16.26
N PHE A 395 24.67 22.03 -16.37
CA PHE A 395 24.53 21.14 -17.53
C PHE A 395 24.02 21.86 -18.78
N LEU A 396 23.36 23.01 -18.62
CA LEU A 396 22.82 23.78 -19.74
C LEU A 396 23.84 24.75 -20.33
N ILE A 397 24.67 25.37 -19.49
CA ILE A 397 25.52 26.52 -19.88
C ILE A 397 26.98 26.34 -19.43
N GLY A 398 27.28 25.37 -18.56
CA GLY A 398 28.59 25.20 -17.93
C GLY A 398 28.80 26.03 -16.65
N LYS A 399 27.84 26.88 -16.28
CA LYS A 399 27.82 27.71 -15.06
C LYS A 399 26.38 27.92 -14.54
N PRO A 400 26.15 28.31 -13.27
CA PRO A 400 24.82 28.65 -12.78
C PRO A 400 24.26 29.86 -13.55
N LEU A 401 22.97 29.84 -13.86
CA LEU A 401 22.29 30.89 -14.64
C LEU A 401 22.27 32.26 -13.93
N THR A 402 22.44 32.28 -12.61
CA THR A 402 22.47 33.49 -11.77
C THR A 402 23.87 33.97 -11.44
N ALA A 403 24.93 33.40 -12.04
CA ALA A 403 26.30 33.82 -11.78
C ALA A 403 26.58 35.19 -12.43
N ILE A 404 27.18 36.11 -11.66
CA ILE A 404 27.63 37.43 -12.14
C ILE A 404 28.67 37.23 -13.27
N PRO A 405 28.62 37.99 -14.38
CA PRO A 405 29.61 37.86 -15.45
C PRO A 405 31.03 38.13 -14.94
N GLN A 406 31.96 37.20 -15.16
CA GLN A 406 33.39 37.45 -14.96
C GLN A 406 33.95 38.16 -16.21
N VAL A 407 34.85 39.13 -15.97
CA VAL A 407 35.56 39.90 -17.00
C VAL A 407 36.38 38.92 -17.88
N PRO A 408 36.33 39.03 -19.22
CA PRO A 408 37.07 38.14 -20.10
C PRO A 408 38.58 38.30 -19.91
N ILE A 409 39.28 37.18 -19.79
CA ILE A 409 40.74 37.10 -19.84
C ILE A 409 41.15 37.18 -21.33
N PRO A 410 42.16 37.98 -21.71
CA PRO A 410 42.56 38.15 -23.11
C PRO A 410 42.97 36.85 -23.78
N ASP A 411 42.51 36.67 -25.02
CA ASP A 411 42.68 35.48 -25.85
C ASP A 411 44.11 35.34 -26.35
N ASN A 412 44.75 34.22 -26.02
CA ASN A 412 45.82 33.62 -26.83
C ASN A 412 45.89 32.11 -26.56
N LEU A 413 44.88 31.36 -26.99
CA LEU A 413 44.92 29.89 -26.95
C LEU A 413 44.22 29.30 -28.17
N HIS A 414 44.99 28.60 -29.00
CA HIS A 414 44.55 27.83 -30.17
C HIS A 414 43.22 27.08 -29.93
N LEU A 415 42.24 27.32 -30.81
CA LEU A 415 40.84 26.86 -30.74
C LEU A 415 40.66 25.34 -30.49
N CYS A 416 41.64 24.50 -30.84
CA CYS A 416 41.61 23.06 -30.55
C CYS A 416 41.83 22.70 -29.07
N ASN A 417 42.52 23.53 -28.29
CA ASN A 417 42.76 23.28 -26.86
C ASN A 417 41.58 23.75 -25.99
N ARG A 418 40.88 24.81 -26.39
CA ARG A 418 39.73 25.34 -25.66
C ARG A 418 38.52 24.40 -25.72
N TRP A 419 38.28 23.77 -26.87
CA TRP A 419 37.25 22.72 -26.98
C TRP A 419 37.58 21.51 -26.10
N ARG A 420 38.84 21.03 -26.10
CA ARG A 420 39.29 19.95 -25.19
C ARG A 420 39.15 20.33 -23.70
N MET A 421 39.41 21.58 -23.35
CA MET A 421 39.20 22.11 -22.00
C MET A 421 37.71 22.13 -21.61
N ILE A 422 36.83 22.60 -22.50
CA ILE A 422 35.37 22.58 -22.28
C ILE A 422 34.85 21.14 -22.13
N GLN A 423 35.34 20.21 -22.96
CA GLN A 423 34.99 18.78 -22.84
C GLN A 423 35.48 18.18 -21.51
N ARG A 424 36.69 18.53 -21.05
CA ARG A 424 37.19 18.15 -19.71
C ARG A 424 36.33 18.72 -18.58
N MET A 425 35.89 19.97 -18.68
CA MET A 425 34.98 20.59 -17.71
C MET A 425 33.61 19.87 -17.68
N ILE A 426 33.04 19.56 -18.85
CA ILE A 426 31.79 18.79 -18.96
C ILE A 426 31.96 17.39 -18.36
N GLN A 427 33.07 16.71 -18.63
CA GLN A 427 33.37 15.40 -18.08
C GLN A 427 33.58 15.44 -16.56
N HIS A 428 34.22 16.50 -16.04
CA HIS A 428 34.33 16.73 -14.60
C HIS A 428 32.95 16.87 -13.94
N PHE A 429 32.02 17.64 -14.54
CA PHE A 429 30.65 17.73 -14.03
C PHE A 429 29.91 16.39 -14.04
N TRP A 430 30.07 15.57 -15.09
CA TRP A 430 29.47 14.22 -15.14
C TRP A 430 30.06 13.27 -14.10
N ASN A 431 31.38 13.29 -13.88
CA ASN A 431 32.02 12.49 -12.85
C ASN A 431 31.48 12.83 -11.46
N ARG A 432 31.24 14.11 -11.20
CA ARG A 432 30.73 14.57 -9.90
C ARG A 432 29.25 14.33 -9.69
N TRP A 433 28.45 14.55 -10.73
CA TRP A 433 27.06 14.10 -10.72
C TRP A 433 26.96 12.60 -10.39
N SER A 434 27.86 11.78 -10.95
CA SER A 434 27.92 10.35 -10.66
C SER A 434 28.38 10.06 -9.23
N ASN A 435 29.42 10.72 -8.75
CA ASN A 435 30.00 10.40 -7.44
C ASN A 435 29.20 10.97 -6.26
N GLU A 436 28.45 12.06 -6.46
CA GLU A 436 27.82 12.79 -5.36
C GLU A 436 26.29 12.84 -5.47
N TYR A 437 25.75 13.10 -6.66
CA TYR A 437 24.30 13.16 -6.83
C TYR A 437 23.69 11.77 -6.96
N LEU A 438 24.27 10.88 -7.79
CA LEU A 438 23.77 9.51 -7.91
C LEU A 438 23.91 8.72 -6.61
N THR A 439 24.96 8.94 -5.83
CA THR A 439 25.15 8.29 -4.53
C THR A 439 24.05 8.69 -3.53
N LYS A 440 23.61 9.95 -3.53
CA LYS A 440 22.43 10.37 -2.74
C LYS A 440 21.14 9.63 -3.14
N LEU A 441 21.01 9.27 -4.42
CA LEU A 441 19.85 8.54 -4.95
C LEU A 441 19.85 7.04 -4.60
N GLN A 442 20.91 6.50 -3.99
CA GLN A 442 21.01 5.09 -3.59
C GLN A 442 20.02 4.75 -2.46
N SER A 443 19.71 5.70 -1.57
CA SER A 443 18.80 5.47 -0.44
C SER A 443 17.33 5.39 -0.89
N ARG A 444 16.58 4.40 -0.37
CA ARG A 444 15.13 4.28 -0.60
C ARG A 444 14.37 5.10 0.47
N PRO A 445 13.69 6.20 0.11
CA PRO A 445 12.99 7.02 1.10
C PRO A 445 11.78 6.29 1.71
N LYS A 446 11.09 5.45 0.94
CA LYS A 446 9.85 4.73 1.31
C LYS A 446 9.83 3.30 0.74
N TRP A 447 8.89 2.47 1.22
CA TRP A 447 8.70 1.06 0.81
C TRP A 447 10.00 0.25 0.84
N ARG A 448 10.55 0.09 2.05
CA ARG A 448 11.88 -0.51 2.28
C ARG A 448 11.84 -2.03 2.41
N THR A 449 10.68 -2.61 2.66
CA THR A 449 10.51 -4.04 2.91
C THR A 449 9.85 -4.73 1.72
N LEU A 450 10.33 -5.93 1.42
CA LEU A 450 9.72 -6.78 0.40
C LEU A 450 8.34 -7.24 0.88
N GLN A 451 7.34 -7.15 0.01
CA GLN A 451 5.99 -7.64 0.27
C GLN A 451 5.65 -8.81 -0.67
N PRO A 452 4.76 -9.73 -0.26
CA PRO A 452 4.27 -10.79 -1.15
C PRO A 452 3.59 -10.21 -2.39
N ASP A 453 3.93 -10.74 -3.56
CA ASP A 453 3.32 -10.30 -4.81
C ASP A 453 1.83 -10.68 -4.87
N ILE A 454 1.05 -9.79 -5.47
CA ILE A 454 -0.35 -10.07 -5.77
C ILE A 454 -0.42 -11.04 -6.95
N LYS A 455 -1.29 -12.06 -6.85
CA LYS A 455 -1.40 -13.16 -7.81
C LYS A 455 -2.62 -13.02 -8.70
N VAL A 456 -2.58 -13.67 -9.86
CA VAL A 456 -3.75 -13.85 -10.73
C VAL A 456 -4.82 -14.60 -9.94
N GLY A 457 -6.07 -14.15 -10.05
CA GLY A 457 -7.22 -14.71 -9.33
C GLY A 457 -7.53 -14.04 -7.98
N ASP A 458 -6.60 -13.27 -7.40
CA ASP A 458 -6.82 -12.54 -6.14
C ASP A 458 -7.98 -11.53 -6.28
N LEU A 459 -8.83 -11.47 -5.24
CA LEU A 459 -9.92 -10.49 -5.13
C LEU A 459 -9.44 -9.27 -4.35
N VAL A 460 -9.63 -8.08 -4.93
CA VAL A 460 -9.12 -6.82 -4.38
C VAL A 460 -10.18 -5.73 -4.36
N LEU A 461 -10.06 -4.80 -3.43
CA LEU A 461 -10.77 -3.52 -3.46
C LEU A 461 -9.95 -2.51 -4.28
N ILE A 462 -10.63 -1.77 -5.14
CA ILE A 462 -10.02 -0.72 -5.96
C ILE A 462 -10.26 0.63 -5.28
N LYS A 463 -9.20 1.22 -4.74
CA LYS A 463 -9.28 2.54 -4.11
C LYS A 463 -9.71 3.59 -5.12
N HIS A 464 -10.79 4.29 -4.79
CA HIS A 464 -11.23 5.48 -5.49
C HIS A 464 -11.07 6.67 -4.56
N GLU A 465 -10.44 7.76 -5.00
CA GLU A 465 -10.06 8.87 -4.10
C GLU A 465 -11.26 9.61 -3.51
N ASN A 466 -12.40 9.59 -4.19
CA ASN A 466 -13.60 10.34 -3.81
C ASN A 466 -14.70 9.52 -3.16
N LEU A 467 -14.45 8.24 -2.91
CA LEU A 467 -15.45 7.35 -2.32
C LEU A 467 -14.95 6.89 -0.95
N ALA A 468 -15.87 6.74 0.00
CA ALA A 468 -15.57 6.13 1.28
C ALA A 468 -15.12 4.67 1.08
N PRO A 469 -14.27 4.10 1.95
CA PRO A 469 -13.75 2.73 1.82
C PRO A 469 -14.81 1.66 1.53
N LEU A 470 -15.99 1.78 2.13
CA LEU A 470 -17.09 0.83 1.95
C LEU A 470 -17.69 0.85 0.54
N GLN A 471 -17.58 1.99 -0.16
CA GLN A 471 -18.05 2.20 -1.53
C GLN A 471 -17.00 1.83 -2.60
N TRP A 472 -15.81 1.38 -2.19
CA TRP A 472 -14.80 0.94 -3.15
C TRP A 472 -15.23 -0.32 -3.88
N ARG A 473 -15.02 -0.32 -5.19
CA ARG A 473 -15.43 -1.42 -6.07
C ARG A 473 -14.52 -2.64 -5.88
N LEU A 474 -15.10 -3.82 -6.09
CA LEU A 474 -14.35 -5.06 -6.16
C LEU A 474 -13.79 -5.26 -7.57
N GLY A 475 -12.63 -5.91 -7.63
CA GLY A 475 -12.03 -6.36 -8.88
C GLY A 475 -11.28 -7.67 -8.66
N ARG A 476 -11.24 -8.50 -9.69
CA ARG A 476 -10.46 -9.73 -9.69
C ARG A 476 -9.28 -9.61 -10.64
N ILE A 477 -8.11 -10.08 -10.22
CA ILE A 477 -6.89 -9.91 -11.02
C ILE A 477 -6.85 -10.94 -12.13
N VAL A 478 -6.68 -10.44 -13.35
CA VAL A 478 -6.61 -11.25 -14.59
C VAL A 478 -5.17 -11.41 -15.04
N LYS A 479 -4.37 -10.34 -14.94
CA LYS A 479 -2.98 -10.36 -15.40
C LYS A 479 -2.11 -9.48 -14.51
N THR A 480 -0.87 -9.90 -14.29
CA THR A 480 0.14 -9.15 -13.54
C THR A 480 1.23 -8.66 -14.48
N PHE A 481 1.73 -7.45 -14.22
CA PHE A 481 2.83 -6.84 -14.96
C PHE A 481 3.96 -6.53 -13.98
N PRO A 482 5.00 -7.37 -13.95
CA PRO A 482 6.17 -7.10 -13.12
C PRO A 482 6.99 -5.93 -13.67
N GLY A 483 7.69 -5.22 -12.78
CA GLY A 483 8.73 -4.27 -13.14
C GLY A 483 10.02 -4.97 -13.59
N GLY A 484 11.06 -4.20 -13.90
CA GLY A 484 12.38 -4.75 -14.25
C GLY A 484 13.04 -5.59 -13.14
N ASP A 485 12.54 -5.45 -11.91
CA ASP A 485 12.94 -6.21 -10.73
C ASP A 485 12.10 -7.50 -10.52
N ASN A 486 11.32 -7.92 -11.51
CA ASN A 486 10.40 -9.06 -11.45
C ASN A 486 9.31 -8.96 -10.36
N ARG A 487 9.05 -7.76 -9.84
CA ARG A 487 8.01 -7.51 -8.82
C ARG A 487 6.75 -6.90 -9.40
N VAL A 488 5.58 -7.36 -8.96
CA VAL A 488 4.29 -6.92 -9.53
C VAL A 488 4.03 -5.46 -9.14
N ARG A 489 3.96 -4.57 -10.14
CA ARG A 489 3.71 -3.12 -9.92
C ARG A 489 2.39 -2.67 -10.51
N VAL A 490 1.99 -3.28 -11.61
CA VAL A 490 0.74 -2.99 -12.33
C VAL A 490 -0.01 -4.29 -12.54
N VAL A 491 -1.33 -4.25 -12.47
CA VAL A 491 -2.20 -5.40 -12.73
C VAL A 491 -3.37 -4.99 -13.63
N GLU A 492 -3.85 -5.95 -14.40
CA GLU A 492 -5.14 -5.87 -15.09
C GLU A 492 -6.22 -6.53 -14.23
N LEU A 493 -7.30 -5.81 -14.00
CA LEU A 493 -8.42 -6.19 -13.15
C LEU A 493 -9.67 -6.36 -14.00
N LYS A 494 -10.46 -7.40 -13.73
CA LYS A 494 -11.84 -7.52 -14.20
C LYS A 494 -12.77 -6.95 -13.12
N THR A 495 -13.58 -5.98 -13.52
CA THR A 495 -14.66 -5.39 -12.72
C THR A 495 -16.00 -5.62 -13.41
N GLU A 496 -17.11 -5.28 -12.75
CA GLU A 496 -18.46 -5.31 -13.32
C GLU A 496 -18.59 -4.46 -14.61
N SER A 497 -17.82 -3.36 -14.71
CA SER A 497 -17.86 -2.44 -15.86
C SER A 497 -16.77 -2.72 -16.91
N GLY A 498 -16.03 -3.83 -16.78
CA GLY A 498 -15.00 -4.24 -17.73
C GLY A 498 -13.60 -4.34 -17.13
N LYS A 499 -12.58 -4.35 -18.02
CA LYS A 499 -11.17 -4.52 -17.64
C LYS A 499 -10.49 -3.17 -17.37
N LEU A 500 -9.67 -3.12 -16.33
CA LEU A 500 -8.95 -1.91 -15.90
C LEU A 500 -7.49 -2.21 -15.56
N LEU A 501 -6.58 -1.38 -16.06
CA LEU A 501 -5.19 -1.38 -15.63
C LEU A 501 -5.00 -0.43 -14.44
N ARG A 502 -4.41 -0.93 -13.35
CA ARG A 502 -4.14 -0.13 -12.14
C ARG A 502 -2.80 -0.51 -11.50
N PRO A 503 -2.10 0.45 -10.88
CA PRO A 503 -0.96 0.14 -10.04
C PRO A 503 -1.41 -0.52 -8.73
N ILE A 504 -0.57 -1.40 -8.17
CA ILE A 504 -0.88 -2.11 -6.92
C ILE A 504 -1.10 -1.16 -5.73
N SER A 505 -0.49 0.03 -5.77
CA SER A 505 -0.63 1.09 -4.74
C SER A 505 -2.04 1.68 -4.66
N LYS A 506 -2.96 1.27 -5.55
CA LYS A 506 -4.38 1.64 -5.55
C LYS A 506 -5.28 0.46 -5.21
N LEU A 507 -4.72 -0.68 -4.79
CA LEU A 507 -5.47 -1.92 -4.56
C LEU A 507 -5.31 -2.38 -3.11
N CYS A 508 -6.34 -3.01 -2.57
CA CYS A 508 -6.28 -3.65 -1.26
C CYS A 508 -6.68 -5.12 -1.42
N LYS A 509 -5.73 -6.04 -1.19
CA LYS A 509 -6.01 -7.48 -1.27
C LYS A 509 -6.90 -7.90 -0.11
N LEU A 510 -8.04 -8.51 -0.42
CA LEU A 510 -8.95 -9.01 0.61
C LEU A 510 -8.31 -10.19 1.36
N PRO A 511 -8.54 -10.31 2.68
CA PRO A 511 -7.98 -11.37 3.50
C PRO A 511 -8.78 -12.67 3.37
N ILE A 512 -9.04 -13.10 2.14
CA ILE A 512 -9.72 -14.36 1.82
C ILE A 512 -8.63 -15.40 1.60
N THR A 513 -8.61 -16.43 2.44
CA THR A 513 -7.73 -17.61 2.33
C THR A 513 -8.37 -18.68 1.48
#